data_AF-A0A8T7JIT0-F1
#
_entry.id   AF-A0A8T7JIT0-F1
#
_cell.length_a   1.000
_cell.length_b   1.000
_cell.length_c   1.000
_cell.angle_alpha   90.00
_cell.angle_beta   90.00
_cell.angle_gamma   90.00
#
_symmetry.space_group_name_H-M   'P 1'
#
loop_
_entity.id
_entity.type
_entity.pdbx_description
1 polymer ?
#
loop_
_entity_poly.entity_id
_entity_poly.type
_entity_poly.pdbx_seq_one_letter_code
_entity_poly.pdbx_strand_id
1 'polypeptide(L)'
;MSLTLSSWAMEEYMDVQSGSLMGLGHVSYGARFNERHNVMVGAGYVPKLSYHREMMLYSLRYRYDHVAQWNIGGMTFKPFSVGAGFLIGDHSDLFLILPDRYPEGYYAPSALRIVFNYQASLQVTQKVNAYFDMSIVDVGLLGYVREPEFYRDNYDYFGLEGITNWGFGVRYVF
;
A
#
# COMPACT_ATOMS: atom_id res chain seq x y z
N MET A 1 31.69 30.14 -15.84
CA MET A 1 30.25 29.99 -15.55
C MET A 1 30.01 28.51 -15.28
N SER A 2 30.03 28.11 -14.01
CA SER A 2 29.85 26.70 -13.63
C SER A 2 28.37 26.37 -13.70
N LEU A 3 27.99 25.44 -14.57
CA LEU A 3 26.65 24.85 -14.57
C LEU A 3 26.56 23.94 -13.34
N THR A 4 26.15 24.49 -12.21
CA THR A 4 25.63 23.70 -11.09
C THR A 4 24.33 23.06 -11.57
N LEU A 5 24.43 21.83 -12.06
CA LEU A 5 23.29 20.92 -12.18
C LEU A 5 22.64 20.89 -10.80
N SER A 6 21.40 21.39 -10.70
CA SER A 6 20.60 21.29 -9.49
C SER A 6 20.52 19.80 -9.18
N SER A 7 21.21 19.36 -8.12
CA SER A 7 21.09 18.00 -7.63
C SER A 7 19.65 17.85 -7.19
N TRP A 8 18.87 17.04 -7.89
CA TRP A 8 17.56 16.62 -7.43
C TRP A 8 17.84 15.94 -6.08
N ALA A 9 17.46 16.58 -4.98
CA ALA A 9 17.68 16.02 -3.65
C ALA A 9 16.95 14.68 -3.59
N MET A 10 17.73 13.61 -3.65
CA MET A 10 17.25 12.24 -3.61
C MET A 10 17.55 11.72 -2.22
N GLU A 11 16.51 11.35 -1.50
CA GLU A 11 16.64 10.78 -0.17
C GLU A 11 16.18 9.33 -0.22
N GLU A 12 17.04 8.44 0.24
CA GLU A 12 16.77 7.01 0.26
C GLU A 12 16.28 6.57 1.64
N TYR A 13 15.45 5.55 1.67
CA TYR A 13 14.93 5.02 2.92
C TYR A 13 14.60 3.53 2.83
N MET A 14 14.56 2.91 4.00
CA MET A 14 13.99 1.58 4.21
C MET A 14 12.63 1.71 4.91
N ASP A 15 11.69 0.87 4.52
CA ASP A 15 10.30 0.88 4.99
C ASP A 15 9.91 -0.53 5.44
N VAL A 16 9.38 -0.65 6.65
CA VAL A 16 8.85 -1.91 7.19
C VAL A 16 7.41 -1.67 7.60
N GLN A 17 6.49 -2.50 7.11
CA GLN A 17 5.05 -2.35 7.36
C GLN A 17 4.37 -3.70 7.60
N SER A 18 3.23 -3.64 8.25
CA SER A 18 2.34 -4.78 8.51
C SER A 18 0.89 -4.35 8.26
N GLY A 19 0.08 -5.26 7.70
CA GLY A 19 -1.30 -4.97 7.32
C GLY A 19 -1.39 -4.14 6.05
N SER A 20 -2.49 -3.41 5.86
CA SER A 20 -2.72 -2.55 4.69
C SER A 20 -2.55 -3.28 3.34
N LEU A 21 -3.03 -4.53 3.27
CA LEU A 21 -2.90 -5.42 2.09
C LEU A 21 -1.46 -5.86 1.75
N MET A 22 -0.50 -5.61 2.63
CA MET A 22 0.92 -5.90 2.38
C MET A 22 1.38 -7.17 3.11
N GLY A 23 0.44 -7.95 3.65
CA GLY A 23 0.69 -9.16 4.41
C GLY A 23 1.05 -8.92 5.87
N LEU A 24 1.55 -9.96 6.53
CA LEU A 24 1.95 -9.89 7.95
C LEU A 24 3.15 -8.96 8.12
N GLY A 25 4.09 -9.01 7.19
CA GLY A 25 5.26 -8.15 7.18
C GLY A 25 5.73 -7.89 5.75
N HIS A 26 6.14 -6.66 5.49
CA HIS A 26 6.62 -6.23 4.19
C HIS A 26 7.76 -5.23 4.35
N VAL A 27 8.86 -5.49 3.66
CA VAL A 27 10.06 -4.66 3.66
C VAL A 27 10.23 -4.04 2.27
N SER A 28 10.48 -2.74 2.23
CA SER A 28 10.67 -2.01 0.98
C SER A 28 11.88 -1.10 1.07
N TYR A 29 12.51 -0.89 -0.07
CA TYR A 29 13.50 0.16 -0.27
C TYR A 29 12.90 1.22 -1.19
N GLY A 30 13.09 2.49 -0.86
CA GLY A 30 12.49 3.58 -1.61
C GLY A 30 13.37 4.81 -1.72
N ALA A 31 13.06 5.62 -2.72
CA ALA A 31 13.68 6.90 -2.98
C ALA A 31 12.62 7.99 -3.00
N ARG A 32 12.96 9.13 -2.42
CA ARG A 32 12.17 10.35 -2.38
C ARG A 32 12.86 11.40 -3.25
N PHE A 33 12.16 11.91 -4.24
CA PHE A 33 12.61 12.96 -5.15
C PHE A 33 11.64 14.14 -5.12
N ASN A 34 12.14 15.34 -5.40
CA ASN A 34 11.38 16.59 -5.30
C ASN A 34 10.66 16.73 -3.94
N GLU A 35 11.31 16.24 -2.87
CA GLU A 35 10.88 16.26 -1.47
C GLU A 35 9.58 15.52 -1.12
N ARG A 36 8.77 15.13 -2.12
CA ARG A 36 7.38 14.67 -1.94
C ARG A 36 7.00 13.42 -2.70
N HIS A 37 7.72 13.13 -3.78
CA HIS A 37 7.42 11.99 -4.64
C HIS A 37 8.28 10.82 -4.21
N ASN A 38 7.62 9.72 -3.88
CA ASN A 38 8.26 8.54 -3.34
C ASN A 38 8.00 7.38 -4.29
N VAL A 39 9.04 6.65 -4.67
CA VAL A 39 8.94 5.38 -5.38
C VAL A 39 9.63 4.32 -4.54
N MET A 40 9.00 3.16 -4.39
CA MET A 40 9.52 2.07 -3.58
C MET A 40 9.23 0.72 -4.19
N VAL A 41 10.17 -0.19 -4.01
CA VAL A 41 10.04 -1.61 -4.35
C VAL A 41 10.23 -2.44 -3.09
N GLY A 42 9.47 -3.52 -2.95
CA GLY A 42 9.59 -4.34 -1.77
C GLY A 42 9.00 -5.73 -1.91
N ALA A 43 9.21 -6.50 -0.85
CA ALA A 43 8.69 -7.84 -0.73
C ALA A 43 8.05 -8.02 0.66
N GLY A 44 7.00 -8.81 0.70
CA GLY A 44 6.29 -9.17 1.92
C GLY A 44 5.90 -10.63 1.97
N TYR A 45 5.37 -11.03 3.12
CA TYR A 45 5.01 -12.41 3.41
C TYR A 45 3.66 -12.48 4.11
N VAL A 46 2.83 -13.42 3.65
CA VAL A 46 1.59 -13.85 4.30
C VAL A 46 1.81 -15.27 4.81
N PRO A 47 1.73 -15.51 6.13
CA PRO A 47 1.93 -16.85 6.68
C PRO A 47 0.78 -17.78 6.28
N LYS A 48 1.06 -19.08 6.27
CA LYS A 48 0.01 -20.10 6.11
C LYS A 48 -1.00 -20.01 7.27
N LEU A 49 -2.29 -20.10 6.94
CA LEU A 49 -3.38 -20.27 7.90
C LEU A 49 -4.21 -21.50 7.50
N SER A 50 -5.19 -21.89 8.32
CA SER A 50 -6.04 -23.07 8.04
C SER A 50 -6.80 -22.99 6.71
N TYR A 51 -7.03 -21.77 6.19
CA TYR A 51 -7.84 -21.49 5.02
C TYR A 51 -7.06 -20.95 3.80
N HIS A 52 -5.74 -20.76 3.89
CA HIS A 52 -4.89 -20.36 2.76
C HIS A 52 -3.44 -20.81 2.96
N ARG A 53 -2.71 -21.07 1.86
CA ARG A 53 -1.26 -21.34 1.92
C ARG A 53 -0.49 -20.04 2.16
N GLU A 54 0.78 -20.20 2.50
CA GLU A 54 1.68 -19.05 2.56
C GLU A 54 1.85 -18.41 1.18
N MET A 55 2.10 -17.11 1.16
CA MET A 55 2.22 -16.32 -0.07
C MET A 55 3.32 -15.29 0.09
N MET A 56 4.19 -15.21 -0.91
CA MET A 56 5.12 -14.09 -1.05
C MET A 56 4.43 -12.96 -1.82
N LEU A 57 4.69 -11.72 -1.41
CA LEU A 57 4.17 -10.53 -2.06
C LEU A 57 5.32 -9.71 -2.61
N TYR A 58 5.18 -9.17 -3.80
CA TYR A 58 6.11 -8.20 -4.39
C TYR A 58 5.35 -6.93 -4.71
N SER A 59 5.96 -5.78 -4.46
CA SER A 59 5.31 -4.50 -4.75
C SER A 59 6.21 -3.50 -5.45
N LEU A 60 5.58 -2.70 -6.31
CA LEU A 60 6.09 -1.45 -6.85
C LEU A 60 5.08 -0.37 -6.51
N ARG A 61 5.47 0.60 -5.68
CA ARG A 61 4.55 1.60 -5.14
C ARG A 61 5.06 3.01 -5.39
N TYR A 62 4.12 3.91 -5.65
CA TYR A 62 4.31 5.34 -5.70
C TYR A 62 3.50 6.00 -4.59
N ARG A 63 4.08 6.99 -3.90
CA ARG A 63 3.39 7.80 -2.90
C ARG A 63 3.74 9.28 -3.07
N TYR A 64 2.72 10.12 -2.99
CA TYR A 64 2.84 11.57 -2.90
C TYR A 64 2.55 12.05 -1.48
N ASP A 65 3.50 12.77 -0.88
CA ASP A 65 3.34 13.40 0.43
C ASP A 65 2.78 14.82 0.26
N HIS A 66 1.61 15.10 0.83
CA HIS A 66 1.03 16.45 0.81
C HIS A 66 1.83 17.43 1.67
N VAL A 67 1.72 18.72 1.38
CA VAL A 67 2.44 19.80 2.09
C VAL A 67 1.93 20.08 3.50
N ALA A 68 0.77 19.54 3.85
CA ALA A 68 0.15 19.81 5.14
C ALA A 68 0.99 19.14 6.22
N GLN A 69 1.42 19.92 7.19
CA GLN A 69 2.19 19.44 8.33
C GLN A 69 1.86 20.26 9.58
N TRP A 70 1.89 19.59 10.73
CA TRP A 70 1.73 20.24 12.03
C TRP A 70 2.83 19.78 12.98
N ASN A 71 3.30 20.69 13.82
CA ASN A 71 4.20 20.34 14.91
C ASN A 71 3.38 19.98 16.14
N ILE A 72 3.55 18.74 16.62
CA ILE A 72 2.87 18.21 17.81
C ILE A 72 3.95 17.69 18.74
N GLY A 73 4.18 18.39 19.86
CA GLY A 73 5.14 17.96 20.89
C GLY A 73 6.58 17.80 20.37
N GLY A 74 7.03 18.64 19.44
CA GLY A 74 8.37 18.56 18.84
C GLY A 74 8.51 17.54 17.71
N MET A 75 7.46 16.79 17.39
CA MET A 75 7.38 15.90 16.23
C MET A 75 6.60 16.57 15.09
N THR A 76 6.86 16.18 13.85
CA THR A 76 6.14 16.69 12.68
C THR A 76 5.12 15.66 12.20
N PHE A 77 3.84 15.99 12.35
CA PHE A 77 2.73 15.18 11.86
C PHE A 77 2.36 15.59 10.43
N LYS A 78 2.32 14.62 9.51
CA LYS A 78 1.90 14.77 8.11
C LYS A 78 0.68 13.88 7.87
N PRO A 79 -0.53 14.45 7.85
CA PRO A 79 -1.78 13.67 7.81
C PRO A 79 -2.05 12.99 6.47
N PHE A 80 -1.60 13.60 5.38
CA PHE A 80 -2.19 13.39 4.07
C PHE A 80 -1.07 12.96 3.13
N SER A 81 -0.98 11.67 2.88
CA SER A 81 -0.18 11.14 1.78
C SER A 81 -1.07 10.16 1.03
N VAL A 82 -0.97 10.15 -0.30
CA VAL A 82 -1.74 9.25 -1.15
C VAL A 82 -0.80 8.48 -2.05
N GLY A 83 -1.11 7.23 -2.32
CA GLY A 83 -0.29 6.38 -3.15
C GLY A 83 -1.10 5.40 -3.98
N ALA A 84 -0.39 4.83 -4.94
CA ALA A 84 -0.87 3.77 -5.80
C ALA A 84 0.29 2.81 -6.06
N GLY A 85 0.00 1.52 -6.17
CA GLY A 85 1.03 0.52 -6.43
C GLY A 85 0.49 -0.74 -7.05
N PHE A 86 1.41 -1.48 -7.64
CA PHE A 86 1.18 -2.85 -8.06
C PHE A 86 1.62 -3.79 -6.95
N LEU A 87 0.78 -4.78 -6.66
CA LEU A 87 1.07 -5.87 -5.75
C LEU A 87 0.94 -7.17 -6.54
N ILE A 88 1.97 -8.01 -6.47
CA ILE A 88 2.02 -9.31 -7.15
C ILE A 88 2.16 -10.38 -6.06
N GLY A 89 1.20 -11.29 -5.97
CA GLY A 89 1.32 -12.47 -5.13
C GLY A 89 1.99 -13.61 -5.87
N ASP A 90 3.08 -14.16 -5.35
CA ASP A 90 3.63 -15.42 -5.84
C ASP A 90 2.91 -16.57 -5.14
N HIS A 91 1.97 -17.18 -5.85
CA HIS A 91 1.31 -18.41 -5.42
C HIS A 91 1.01 -19.26 -6.65
N SER A 92 1.39 -20.54 -6.58
CA SER A 92 1.15 -21.54 -7.64
C SER A 92 -0.34 -21.76 -7.98
N ASP A 93 -1.24 -21.24 -7.15
CA ASP A 93 -2.69 -21.48 -7.20
C ASP A 93 -3.46 -20.16 -7.41
N LEU A 94 -2.79 -19.05 -7.78
CA LEU A 94 -3.42 -17.78 -8.18
C LEU A 94 -4.06 -17.91 -9.59
N PHE A 95 -5.06 -18.79 -9.61
CA PHE A 95 -6.25 -19.01 -10.43
C PHE A 95 -6.13 -19.08 -11.95
N LEU A 96 -6.17 -20.31 -12.47
CA LEU A 96 -6.71 -20.63 -13.80
C LEU A 96 -8.26 -20.73 -13.81
N ILE A 97 -8.92 -20.83 -12.64
CA ILE A 97 -10.39 -20.97 -12.48
C ILE A 97 -10.86 -20.25 -11.20
N LEU A 98 -11.91 -19.42 -11.30
CA LEU A 98 -12.54 -18.75 -10.14
C LEU A 98 -13.34 -19.75 -9.28
N PRO A 99 -13.35 -19.63 -7.94
CA PRO A 99 -14.29 -20.40 -7.11
C PRO A 99 -15.75 -20.10 -7.50
N ASP A 100 -16.59 -21.14 -7.61
CA ASP A 100 -17.99 -21.09 -8.09
C ASP A 100 -18.92 -20.11 -7.34
N ARG A 101 -18.48 -19.61 -6.18
CA ARG A 101 -19.20 -18.61 -5.37
C ARG A 101 -19.15 -17.19 -5.94
N TYR A 102 -18.26 -16.92 -6.91
CA TYR A 102 -18.15 -15.60 -7.54
C TYR A 102 -18.76 -15.64 -8.95
N PRO A 103 -19.49 -14.60 -9.36
CA PRO A 103 -19.97 -14.49 -10.74
C PRO A 103 -18.81 -14.64 -11.74
N GLU A 104 -19.07 -15.26 -12.89
CA GLU A 104 -18.09 -15.33 -13.97
C GLU A 104 -17.59 -13.93 -14.33
N GLY A 105 -16.26 -13.75 -14.39
CA GLY A 105 -15.62 -12.47 -14.72
C GLY A 105 -15.48 -11.47 -13.57
N TYR A 106 -15.88 -11.82 -12.33
CA TYR A 106 -15.81 -10.90 -11.18
C TYR A 106 -14.36 -10.55 -10.77
N TYR A 107 -13.42 -11.50 -10.89
CA TYR A 107 -11.98 -11.25 -10.76
C TYR A 107 -11.26 -11.63 -12.05
N ALA A 108 -10.33 -10.80 -12.52
CA ALA A 108 -9.38 -11.27 -13.51
C ALA A 108 -8.46 -12.34 -12.87
N PRO A 109 -8.22 -13.49 -13.52
CA PRO A 109 -7.28 -14.51 -13.08
C PRO A 109 -5.85 -13.97 -13.19
N SER A 110 -5.47 -13.14 -12.24
CA SER A 110 -4.16 -12.50 -12.19
C SER A 110 -3.70 -12.41 -10.76
N ALA A 111 -2.42 -12.69 -10.53
CA ALA A 111 -1.72 -12.41 -9.28
C ALA A 111 -1.41 -10.92 -9.08
N LEU A 112 -1.61 -10.10 -10.12
CA LEU A 112 -1.45 -8.66 -10.09
C LEU A 112 -2.70 -7.98 -9.52
N ARG A 113 -2.49 -7.08 -8.57
CA ARG A 113 -3.51 -6.18 -8.02
C ARG A 113 -2.98 -4.76 -8.04
N ILE A 114 -3.85 -3.80 -8.34
CA ILE A 114 -3.57 -2.39 -8.09
C ILE A 114 -4.13 -2.05 -6.70
N VAL A 115 -3.31 -1.40 -5.89
CA VAL A 115 -3.63 -0.97 -4.53
C VAL A 115 -3.52 0.54 -4.47
N PHE A 116 -4.52 1.21 -3.92
CA PHE A 116 -4.49 2.63 -3.58
C PHE A 116 -4.37 2.77 -2.08
N ASN A 117 -3.57 3.71 -1.61
CA ASN A 117 -3.37 3.89 -0.18
C ASN A 117 -3.40 5.35 0.26
N TYR A 118 -3.82 5.54 1.50
CA TYR A 118 -3.80 6.79 2.25
C TYR A 118 -2.95 6.59 3.49
N GLN A 119 -2.02 7.50 3.74
CA GLN A 119 -1.08 7.40 4.86
C GLN A 119 -1.01 8.69 5.67
N ALA A 120 -1.17 8.56 6.98
CA ALA A 120 -0.87 9.59 7.97
C ALA A 120 0.42 9.21 8.70
N SER A 121 1.39 10.13 8.76
CA SER A 121 2.73 9.85 9.30
C SER A 121 3.15 10.85 10.37
N LEU A 122 3.95 10.37 11.31
CA LEU A 122 4.55 11.14 12.38
C LEU A 122 6.07 10.99 12.29
N GLN A 123 6.75 12.10 12.04
CA GLN A 123 8.20 12.17 12.08
C GLN A 123 8.65 12.24 13.53
N VAL A 124 9.12 11.11 14.05
CA VAL A 124 9.58 10.94 15.43
C VAL A 124 10.98 11.53 15.60
N THR A 125 11.85 11.31 14.61
CA THR A 125 13.18 11.91 14.53
C THR A 125 13.46 12.35 13.09
N GLN A 126 14.60 13.02 12.84
CA GLN A 126 14.99 13.38 11.48
C GLN A 126 15.12 12.15 10.55
N LYS A 127 15.41 10.98 11.10
CA LYS A 127 15.58 9.73 10.34
C LYS A 127 14.42 8.75 10.45
N VAL A 128 13.56 8.87 11.46
CA VAL A 128 12.54 7.87 11.76
C VAL A 128 11.15 8.47 11.62
N ASN A 129 10.33 7.86 10.78
CA ASN A 129 8.91 8.16 10.65
C ASN A 129 8.09 6.92 11.02
N ALA A 130 7.09 7.07 11.88
CA ALA A 130 6.05 6.07 12.08
C ALA A 130 4.81 6.48 11.28
N TYR A 131 4.01 5.54 10.82
CA TYR A 131 2.80 5.87 10.08
C TYR A 131 1.68 4.85 10.26
N PHE A 132 0.48 5.35 10.04
CA PHE A 132 -0.74 4.59 9.82
C PHE A 132 -1.07 4.65 8.33
N ASP A 133 -1.48 3.52 7.78
CA ASP A 133 -1.79 3.36 6.37
C ASP A 133 -3.14 2.66 6.20
N MET A 134 -3.94 3.14 5.25
CA MET A 134 -5.20 2.53 4.83
C MET A 134 -5.11 2.26 3.34
N SER A 135 -5.40 1.04 2.92
CA SER A 135 -5.32 0.65 1.51
C SER A 135 -6.61 0.04 1.01
N ILE A 136 -6.87 0.20 -0.29
CA ILE A 136 -7.99 -0.40 -1.01
C ILE A 136 -7.51 -1.05 -2.32
N VAL A 137 -8.05 -2.25 -2.64
CA VAL A 137 -7.77 -2.98 -3.89
C VAL A 137 -8.68 -2.48 -5.03
N ASP A 138 -8.14 -2.46 -6.26
CA ASP A 138 -8.80 -2.04 -7.51
C ASP A 138 -10.20 -2.59 -7.78
N VAL A 139 -10.43 -3.89 -7.56
CA VAL A 139 -11.76 -4.51 -7.74
C VAL A 139 -12.80 -3.87 -6.83
N GLY A 140 -12.38 -3.48 -5.62
CA GLY A 140 -13.23 -2.79 -4.67
C GLY A 140 -13.58 -1.36 -5.10
N LEU A 141 -12.61 -0.59 -5.58
CA LEU A 141 -12.84 0.80 -5.97
C LEU A 141 -13.65 0.93 -7.27
N LEU A 142 -13.30 0.16 -8.30
CA LEU A 142 -14.02 0.19 -9.59
C LEU A 142 -15.42 -0.41 -9.47
N GLY A 143 -15.57 -1.48 -8.68
CA GLY A 143 -16.88 -2.07 -8.38
C GLY A 143 -17.77 -1.15 -7.55
N TYR A 144 -17.22 -0.54 -6.49
CA TYR A 144 -17.97 0.38 -5.63
C TYR A 144 -18.49 1.62 -6.37
N VAL A 145 -17.68 2.20 -7.26
CA VAL A 145 -18.11 3.36 -8.07
C VAL A 145 -19.22 2.98 -9.05
N ARG A 146 -19.21 1.76 -9.58
CA ARG A 146 -20.21 1.30 -10.55
C ARG A 146 -21.53 0.91 -9.89
N GLU A 147 -21.48 0.25 -8.73
CA GLU A 147 -22.67 -0.33 -8.09
C GLU A 147 -22.69 -0.09 -6.57
N PRO A 148 -22.76 1.17 -6.11
CA PRO A 148 -22.61 1.50 -4.69
C PRO A 148 -23.68 0.88 -3.79
N GLU A 149 -24.90 0.67 -4.30
CA GLU A 149 -26.02 0.08 -3.57
C GLU A 149 -25.80 -1.41 -3.27
N PHE A 150 -25.26 -2.17 -4.23
CA PHE A 150 -24.94 -3.59 -4.07
C PHE A 150 -23.92 -3.84 -2.95
N TYR A 151 -22.87 -3.01 -2.88
CA TYR A 151 -21.83 -3.10 -1.85
C TYR A 151 -22.30 -2.61 -0.47
N ARG A 152 -23.21 -1.62 -0.42
CA ARG A 152 -23.85 -1.18 0.83
C ARG A 152 -24.73 -2.28 1.42
N ASP A 153 -25.50 -2.96 0.58
CA ASP A 153 -26.55 -3.88 1.03
C ASP A 153 -26.01 -5.31 1.28
N ASN A 154 -24.80 -5.64 0.81
CA ASN A 154 -24.16 -6.95 1.01
C ASN A 154 -22.79 -6.85 1.69
N TYR A 155 -22.61 -5.80 2.50
CA TYR A 155 -21.36 -5.42 3.15
C TYR A 155 -20.69 -6.60 3.91
N ASP A 156 -21.48 -7.38 4.65
CA ASP A 156 -21.03 -8.52 5.44
C ASP A 156 -20.87 -9.81 4.61
N TYR A 157 -21.61 -9.95 3.51
CA TYR A 157 -21.68 -11.20 2.74
C TYR A 157 -20.56 -11.36 1.71
N PHE A 158 -19.97 -10.24 1.24
CA PHE A 158 -18.93 -10.25 0.20
C PHE A 158 -17.49 -10.16 0.71
N GLY A 159 -17.27 -10.14 2.02
CA GLY A 159 -15.92 -10.09 2.59
C GLY A 159 -15.19 -8.78 2.26
N LEU A 160 -15.90 -7.64 2.34
CA LEU A 160 -15.35 -6.29 2.16
C LEU A 160 -14.25 -5.93 3.18
N GLU A 161 -14.10 -6.70 4.27
CA GLU A 161 -12.90 -6.73 5.12
C GLU A 161 -11.60 -7.02 4.34
N GLY A 162 -11.70 -7.64 3.15
CA GLY A 162 -10.57 -7.92 2.25
C GLY A 162 -10.34 -6.86 1.16
N ILE A 163 -11.25 -5.88 1.02
CA ILE A 163 -11.14 -4.82 0.01
C ILE A 163 -10.42 -3.61 0.57
N THR A 164 -10.77 -3.19 1.78
CA THR A 164 -10.10 -2.10 2.50
C THR A 164 -9.41 -2.67 3.73
N ASN A 165 -8.13 -2.38 3.90
CA ASN A 165 -7.35 -2.85 5.03
C ASN A 165 -6.54 -1.68 5.62
N TRP A 166 -6.13 -1.80 6.86
CA TRP A 166 -5.30 -0.80 7.52
C TRP A 166 -4.07 -1.44 8.14
N GLY A 167 -3.05 -0.64 8.36
CA GLY A 167 -1.77 -1.13 8.84
C GLY A 167 -0.92 -0.04 9.45
N PHE A 168 0.22 -0.47 9.95
CA PHE A 168 1.22 0.42 10.52
C PHE A 168 2.58 0.10 9.92
N GLY A 169 3.42 1.13 9.85
CA GLY A 169 4.79 0.94 9.45
C GLY A 169 5.74 1.97 10.02
N VAL A 170 7.01 1.67 9.85
CA VAL A 170 8.14 2.51 10.25
C VAL A 170 9.06 2.67 9.04
N ARG A 171 9.51 3.91 8.85
CA ARG A 171 10.43 4.29 7.78
C ARG A 171 11.70 4.87 8.36
N TYR A 172 12.83 4.34 7.94
CA TYR A 172 14.16 4.82 8.27
C TYR A 172 14.81 5.49 7.05
N VAL A 173 15.07 6.78 7.17
CA VAL A 173 15.74 7.62 6.18
C VAL A 173 17.25 7.60 6.44
N PHE A 174 18.04 7.42 5.39
CA PHE A 174 19.50 7.34 5.48
C PHE A 174 20.18 8.70 5.69
#